data_AF-A0A7J9J5H1-F1
#
_entry.id   AF-A0A7J9J5H1-F1
#
_cell.length_a   1.000
_cell.length_b   1.000
_cell.length_c   1.000
_cell.angle_alpha   90.00
_cell.angle_beta   90.00
_cell.angle_gamma   90.00
#
_symmetry.space_group_name_H-M   'P 1'
#
loop_
_entity.id
_entity.type
_entity.pdbx_description
1 polymer ?
#
loop_
_entity_poly.entity_id
_entity_poly.type
_entity_poly.pdbx_seq_one_letter_code
_entity_poly.pdbx_strand_id
1 'polypeptide(L)'
;YPNNYTAFRWGFLVAESFGLPYLSAYLDSVGSNFSHGANFATAGSTIRRQNTTIFQSGASPISLDVQLVQFSEFHTRSKIISKQGVFHKLLPKEDYFSKALYTFDIGQNDLTAGYKLNLATEQVKAYVPDVLLQLSEAVKRVYDQGGRTFWIHNTGPVGCLPYVLDRFLTSATQLDKNGCGSP
;
A
#
# COMPACT_ATOMS: atom_id res chain seq x y z
N TYR A 1 -27.92 1.22 -0.37
CA TYR A 1 -27.03 1.05 0.80
C TYR A 1 -25.60 1.22 0.32
N PRO A 2 -24.84 2.19 0.86
CA PRO A 2 -23.97 3.02 0.01
C PRO A 2 -22.58 2.42 -0.25
N ASN A 3 -22.22 2.44 -1.53
CA ASN A 3 -20.91 2.45 -2.19
C ASN A 3 -19.65 2.53 -1.29
N ASN A 4 -18.89 1.43 -1.22
CA ASN A 4 -17.54 1.35 -0.63
C ASN A 4 -16.50 1.04 -1.72
N TYR A 5 -15.61 1.98 -2.09
CA TYR A 5 -14.58 1.80 -3.14
C TYR A 5 -13.25 1.25 -2.57
N THR A 6 -12.52 0.27 -3.17
CA THR A 6 -11.26 -0.31 -2.58
C THR A 6 -10.26 -0.98 -3.53
N ALA A 7 -8.95 -1.05 -3.18
CA ALA A 7 -7.88 -1.79 -3.91
C ALA A 7 -6.79 -2.47 -3.04
N PHE A 8 -6.39 -3.73 -3.37
CA PHE A 8 -5.09 -4.44 -3.16
C PHE A 8 -5.12 -5.81 -3.90
N ARG A 9 -4.17 -6.75 -3.70
CA ARG A 9 -4.20 -8.12 -4.30
C ARG A 9 -5.44 -8.94 -3.88
N TRP A 10 -6.03 -8.58 -2.74
CA TRP A 10 -7.39 -8.95 -2.31
C TRP A 10 -8.48 -7.99 -2.80
N GLY A 11 -8.13 -6.80 -3.27
CA GLY A 11 -9.03 -5.83 -3.87
C GLY A 11 -9.84 -6.42 -5.01
N PHE A 12 -9.32 -7.41 -5.75
CA PHE A 12 -10.13 -8.18 -6.69
C PHE A 12 -11.29 -8.90 -5.98
N LEU A 13 -10.99 -9.70 -4.95
CA LEU A 13 -12.00 -10.44 -4.18
C LEU A 13 -12.93 -9.53 -3.36
N VAL A 14 -12.42 -8.41 -2.86
CA VAL A 14 -13.20 -7.40 -2.14
C VAL A 14 -14.10 -6.64 -3.10
N ALA A 15 -13.60 -6.20 -4.26
CA ALA A 15 -14.41 -5.57 -5.30
C ALA A 15 -15.49 -6.55 -5.78
N GLU A 16 -15.14 -7.81 -6.05
CA GLU A 16 -16.09 -8.86 -6.42
C GLU A 16 -17.15 -9.12 -5.33
N SER A 17 -16.74 -9.20 -4.06
CA SER A 17 -17.66 -9.36 -2.91
C SER A 17 -18.63 -8.19 -2.76
N PHE A 18 -18.22 -6.98 -3.15
CA PHE A 18 -19.07 -5.79 -3.16
C PHE A 18 -19.76 -5.53 -4.52
N GLY A 19 -19.55 -6.38 -5.53
CA GLY A 19 -20.11 -6.20 -6.87
C GLY A 19 -19.57 -4.98 -7.62
N LEU A 20 -18.33 -4.58 -7.33
CA LEU A 20 -17.65 -3.40 -7.89
C LEU A 20 -16.63 -3.78 -8.97
N PRO A 21 -16.37 -2.90 -9.94
CA PRO A 21 -15.31 -3.11 -10.92
C PRO A 21 -13.92 -3.02 -10.26
N TYR A 22 -12.95 -3.68 -10.88
CA TYR A 22 -11.55 -3.57 -10.48
C TYR A 22 -11.01 -2.16 -10.69
N LEU A 23 -10.15 -1.70 -9.78
CA LEU A 23 -9.54 -0.37 -9.90
C LEU A 23 -8.37 -0.40 -10.90
N SER A 24 -8.32 0.61 -11.76
CA SER A 24 -7.13 0.89 -12.58
C SER A 24 -5.96 1.33 -11.71
N ALA A 25 -4.73 0.96 -12.08
CA ALA A 25 -3.55 1.48 -11.41
C ALA A 25 -3.36 2.95 -11.76
N TYR A 26 -2.95 3.76 -10.79
CA TYR A 26 -2.71 5.20 -11.01
C TYR A 26 -1.64 5.46 -12.08
N LEU A 27 -0.69 4.53 -12.21
CA LEU A 27 0.39 4.59 -13.19
C LEU A 27 0.03 3.99 -14.56
N ASP A 28 -1.17 3.43 -14.72
CA ASP A 28 -1.65 2.99 -16.03
C ASP A 28 -1.86 4.22 -16.94
N SER A 29 -1.41 4.12 -18.18
CA SER A 29 -1.29 5.25 -19.09
C SER A 29 -2.63 5.68 -19.71
N VAL A 30 -2.87 5.36 -20.98
CA VAL A 30 -3.99 5.87 -21.77
C VAL A 30 -5.20 4.95 -21.63
N GLY A 31 -6.37 5.54 -21.37
CA GLY A 31 -7.64 4.81 -21.32
C GLY A 31 -8.05 4.27 -19.95
N SER A 32 -7.25 4.54 -18.91
CA SER A 32 -7.57 4.17 -17.53
C SER A 32 -8.90 4.79 -17.07
N ASN A 33 -9.72 4.00 -16.39
CA ASN A 33 -11.01 4.43 -15.87
C ASN A 33 -11.00 4.44 -14.35
N PHE A 34 -10.92 5.64 -13.79
CA PHE A 34 -10.86 5.87 -12.34
C PHE A 34 -12.21 6.27 -11.73
N SER A 35 -13.32 6.11 -12.47
CA SER A 35 -14.67 6.47 -11.99
C SER A 35 -15.07 5.77 -10.69
N HIS A 36 -14.44 4.63 -10.38
CA HIS A 36 -14.66 3.83 -9.16
C HIS A 36 -13.48 3.88 -8.18
N GLY A 37 -12.50 4.76 -8.42
CA GLY A 37 -11.28 4.86 -7.63
C GLY A 37 -10.03 4.48 -8.41
N ALA A 38 -8.88 4.54 -7.73
CA ALA A 38 -7.57 4.27 -8.29
C ALA A 38 -6.73 3.43 -7.33
N ASN A 39 -5.84 2.59 -7.87
CA ASN A 39 -4.87 1.81 -7.11
C ASN A 39 -3.48 2.47 -7.19
N PHE A 40 -2.96 2.94 -6.05
CA PHE A 40 -1.65 3.57 -5.93
C PHE A 40 -0.54 2.60 -5.50
N ALA A 41 -0.88 1.34 -5.22
CA ALA A 41 0.07 0.35 -4.73
C ALA A 41 1.10 -0.01 -5.80
N THR A 42 2.35 -0.21 -5.39
CA THR A 42 3.39 -0.78 -6.24
C THR A 42 4.08 -1.94 -5.54
N ALA A 43 4.49 -2.95 -6.32
CA ALA A 43 5.19 -4.10 -5.77
C ALA A 43 6.53 -3.67 -5.14
N GLY A 44 6.81 -4.14 -3.93
CA GLY A 44 8.02 -3.79 -3.20
C GLY A 44 8.00 -2.40 -2.53
N SER A 45 6.87 -1.69 -2.52
CA SER A 45 6.72 -0.43 -1.78
C SER A 45 6.89 -0.61 -0.27
N THR A 46 7.58 0.34 0.32
CA THR A 46 7.84 0.45 1.76
C THR A 46 7.17 1.71 2.31
N ILE A 47 6.88 1.72 3.61
CA ILE A 47 6.45 2.92 4.32
C ILE A 47 7.61 3.91 4.37
N ARG A 48 8.77 3.46 4.85
CA ARG A 48 9.99 4.27 4.93
C ARG A 48 10.69 4.29 3.59
N ARG A 49 11.11 5.47 3.12
CA ARG A 49 12.00 5.57 1.95
C ARG A 49 13.27 4.76 2.17
N GLN A 50 13.61 3.92 1.19
CA GLN A 50 14.85 3.17 1.21
C GLN A 50 15.95 3.98 0.53
N ASN A 51 17.12 4.07 1.16
CA ASN A 51 18.29 4.72 0.56
C ASN A 51 19.05 3.75 -0.37
N THR A 52 18.30 3.09 -1.25
CA THR A 52 18.81 2.10 -2.21
C THR A 52 17.95 2.12 -3.47
N THR A 53 18.49 1.61 -4.57
CA THR A 53 17.73 1.42 -5.81
C THR A 53 16.95 0.12 -5.81
N ILE A 54 15.94 0.03 -6.68
CA ILE A 54 15.19 -1.22 -6.92
C ILE A 54 16.09 -2.37 -7.36
N PHE A 55 17.21 -2.09 -8.05
CA PHE A 55 18.17 -3.12 -8.47
C PHE A 55 19.03 -3.65 -7.32
N GLN A 56 19.19 -2.88 -6.23
CA GLN A 56 20.00 -3.28 -5.07
C GLN A 56 19.18 -4.04 -4.04
N SER A 57 17.99 -3.54 -3.68
CA SER A 57 17.17 -4.11 -2.60
C SER A 57 15.85 -4.72 -3.07
N GLY A 58 15.45 -4.48 -4.33
CA GLY A 58 14.11 -4.79 -4.80
C GLY A 58 13.03 -3.91 -4.19
N ALA A 59 13.38 -2.87 -3.41
CA ALA A 59 12.41 -1.91 -2.89
C ALA A 59 11.99 -0.94 -3.99
N SER A 60 10.69 -0.71 -4.10
CA SER A 60 10.15 0.26 -5.05
C SER A 60 10.57 1.68 -4.65
N PRO A 61 10.96 2.54 -5.62
CA PRO A 61 11.16 3.97 -5.36
C PRO A 61 9.84 4.70 -5.05
N ILE A 62 8.70 4.04 -5.23
CA ILE A 62 7.36 4.57 -4.94
C ILE A 62 6.95 4.10 -3.55
N SER A 63 7.57 4.70 -2.53
CA SER A 63 7.23 4.53 -1.10
C SER A 63 5.87 5.14 -0.76
N LEU A 64 5.36 4.86 0.45
CA LEU A 64 4.04 5.32 0.89
C LEU A 64 3.85 6.82 0.73
N ASP A 65 4.85 7.61 1.08
CA ASP A 65 4.79 9.06 0.92
C ASP A 65 4.71 9.51 -0.55
N VAL A 66 5.34 8.81 -1.49
CA VAL A 66 5.17 9.05 -2.93
C VAL A 66 3.75 8.66 -3.35
N GLN A 67 3.22 7.54 -2.87
CA GLN A 67 1.83 7.15 -3.13
C GLN A 67 0.83 8.18 -2.58
N LEU A 68 1.11 8.82 -1.45
CA LEU A 68 0.28 9.90 -0.90
C LEU A 68 0.32 11.16 -1.76
N VAL A 69 1.48 11.50 -2.34
CA VAL A 69 1.58 12.60 -3.31
C VAL A 69 0.75 12.29 -4.55
N GLN A 70 0.85 11.06 -5.08
CA GLN A 70 0.03 10.60 -6.20
C GLN A 70 -1.47 10.67 -5.88
N PHE A 71 -1.87 10.23 -4.68
CA PHE A 71 -3.24 10.34 -4.21
C PHE A 71 -3.71 11.80 -4.11
N SER A 72 -2.89 12.69 -3.55
CA SER A 72 -3.21 14.11 -3.40
C SER A 72 -3.39 14.81 -4.75
N GLU A 73 -2.53 14.50 -5.71
CA GLU A 73 -2.64 14.98 -7.10
C GLU A 73 -3.90 14.44 -7.76
N PHE A 74 -4.16 13.13 -7.63
CA PHE A 74 -5.36 12.50 -8.16
C PHE A 74 -6.64 13.12 -7.59
N HIS A 75 -6.69 13.31 -6.27
CA HIS A 75 -7.81 13.93 -5.57
C HIS A 75 -8.07 15.36 -6.08
N THR A 76 -7.02 16.19 -6.13
CA THR A 76 -7.12 17.59 -6.57
C THR A 76 -7.53 17.70 -8.04
N ARG A 77 -6.85 16.96 -8.92
CA ARG A 77 -7.12 16.98 -10.37
C ARG A 77 -8.47 16.40 -10.71
N SER A 78 -8.92 15.36 -10.01
CA SER A 78 -10.25 14.79 -10.21
C SER A 78 -11.34 15.81 -9.91
N LYS A 79 -11.22 16.62 -8.85
CA LYS A 79 -12.19 17.68 -8.55
C LYS A 79 -12.23 18.79 -9.58
N ILE A 80 -11.10 19.11 -10.21
CA ILE A 80 -11.04 20.14 -11.25
C ILE A 80 -11.62 19.60 -12.57
N ILE A 81 -11.17 18.42 -13.02
CA ILE A 81 -11.50 17.88 -14.34
C ILE A 81 -12.89 17.21 -14.35
N SER A 82 -13.38 16.68 -13.22
CA SER A 82 -14.75 16.13 -13.17
C SER A 82 -15.82 17.20 -13.43
N LYS A 83 -15.50 18.48 -13.25
CA LYS A 83 -16.43 19.59 -13.49
C LYS A 83 -16.53 19.97 -14.97
N GLN A 84 -15.51 19.68 -15.79
CA GLN A 84 -15.43 20.11 -17.19
C GLN A 84 -14.54 19.18 -18.04
N GLY A 85 -14.95 18.91 -19.29
CA GLY A 85 -14.11 18.24 -20.29
C GLY A 85 -14.49 16.78 -20.60
N VAL A 86 -13.78 16.20 -21.57
CA VAL A 86 -14.08 14.86 -22.14
C VAL A 86 -13.81 13.71 -21.18
N PHE A 87 -12.98 13.91 -20.16
CA PHE A 87 -12.55 12.87 -19.22
C PHE A 87 -13.41 12.78 -17.94
N HIS A 88 -14.43 13.62 -17.77
CA HIS A 88 -15.21 13.65 -16.52
C HIS A 88 -15.85 12.29 -16.18
N LYS A 89 -16.22 11.48 -17.17
CA LYS A 89 -16.80 10.13 -16.97
C LYS A 89 -15.77 9.09 -16.50
N LEU A 90 -14.48 9.37 -16.67
CA LEU A 90 -13.38 8.50 -16.28
C LEU A 90 -12.82 8.84 -14.89
N LEU A 91 -13.39 9.85 -14.22
CA LEU A 91 -12.93 10.35 -12.93
C LEU A 91 -14.01 10.16 -11.86
N PRO A 92 -13.62 9.99 -10.59
CA PRO A 92 -14.58 9.86 -9.50
C PRO A 92 -15.31 11.19 -9.27
N LYS A 93 -16.56 11.10 -8.83
CA LYS A 93 -17.32 12.27 -8.39
C LYS A 93 -16.71 12.82 -7.09
N GLU A 94 -16.87 14.12 -6.87
CA GLU A 94 -16.31 14.80 -5.70
C GLU A 94 -16.79 14.19 -4.36
N ASP A 95 -18.06 13.75 -4.29
CA ASP A 95 -18.63 13.14 -3.09
C ASP A 95 -18.20 11.69 -2.85
N TYR A 96 -17.52 11.05 -3.82
CA TYR A 96 -17.03 9.69 -3.66
C TYR A 96 -15.84 9.62 -2.70
N PHE A 97 -15.02 10.66 -2.61
CA PHE A 97 -13.85 10.67 -1.73
C PHE A 97 -14.24 10.52 -0.24
N SER A 98 -15.36 11.09 0.20
CA SER A 98 -15.82 10.91 1.58
C SER A 98 -16.53 9.58 1.85
N LYS A 99 -16.86 8.83 0.80
CA LYS A 99 -17.57 7.54 0.85
C LYS A 99 -16.67 6.35 0.50
N ALA A 100 -15.48 6.61 -0.04
CA ALA A 100 -14.52 5.59 -0.41
C ALA A 100 -13.97 4.83 0.80
N LEU A 101 -13.59 3.59 0.55
CA LEU A 101 -12.91 2.74 1.50
C LEU A 101 -11.40 2.74 1.19
N TYR A 102 -10.63 3.31 2.09
CA TYR A 102 -9.20 3.48 1.93
C TYR A 102 -8.48 2.27 2.51
N THR A 103 -7.94 1.43 1.65
CA THR A 103 -7.18 0.25 2.03
C THR A 103 -5.70 0.53 2.14
N PHE A 104 -5.06 -0.01 3.19
CA PHE A 104 -3.62 -0.01 3.39
C PHE A 104 -3.15 -1.44 3.66
N ASP A 105 -2.34 -1.98 2.76
CA ASP A 105 -1.60 -3.25 2.95
C ASP A 105 -0.13 -2.96 2.63
N ILE A 106 0.59 -2.58 3.68
CA ILE A 106 1.97 -2.09 3.59
C ILE A 106 2.68 -2.28 4.94
N GLY A 107 4.02 -2.37 4.91
CA GLY A 107 4.86 -2.57 6.09
C GLY A 107 5.65 -3.88 6.10
N GLN A 108 5.16 -4.92 5.41
CA GLN A 108 5.86 -6.20 5.27
C GLN A 108 7.19 -6.02 4.51
N ASN A 109 7.17 -5.17 3.49
CA ASN A 109 8.36 -4.84 2.72
C ASN A 109 9.38 -4.05 3.55
N ASP A 110 8.95 -3.25 4.54
CA ASP A 110 9.88 -2.54 5.43
C ASP A 110 10.69 -3.51 6.29
N LEU A 111 10.07 -4.58 6.79
CA LEU A 111 10.76 -5.62 7.54
C LEU A 111 11.75 -6.37 6.65
N THR A 112 11.30 -6.83 5.47
CA THR A 112 12.17 -7.59 4.57
C THR A 112 13.26 -6.74 3.93
N ALA A 113 13.05 -5.43 3.72
CA ALA A 113 14.10 -4.52 3.27
C ALA A 113 15.24 -4.44 4.28
N GLY A 114 14.95 -4.40 5.59
CA GLY A 114 15.98 -4.43 6.62
C GLY A 114 16.85 -5.68 6.57
N TYR A 115 16.23 -6.86 6.45
CA TYR A 115 16.97 -8.12 6.33
C TYR A 115 17.79 -8.22 5.04
N LYS A 116 17.28 -7.71 3.91
CA LYS A 116 18.06 -7.62 2.65
C LYS A 116 19.28 -6.71 2.75
N LEU A 117 19.26 -5.74 3.68
CA LEU A 117 20.40 -4.88 4.01
C LEU A 117 21.31 -5.48 5.10
N ASN A 118 21.12 -6.77 5.43
CA ASN A 118 21.86 -7.49 6.46
C ASN A 118 21.75 -6.87 7.86
N LEU A 119 20.64 -6.19 8.16
CA LEU A 119 20.38 -5.71 9.51
C LEU A 119 20.07 -6.88 10.45
N ALA A 120 20.58 -6.80 11.67
CA ALA A 120 20.18 -7.73 12.72
C ALA A 120 18.71 -7.54 13.09
N THR A 121 18.05 -8.62 13.56
CA THR A 121 16.66 -8.57 14.02
C THR A 121 16.39 -7.37 14.94
N GLU A 122 17.26 -7.12 15.90
CA GLU A 122 17.05 -6.05 16.88
C GLU A 122 17.08 -4.65 16.23
N GLN A 123 17.87 -4.47 15.16
CA GLN A 123 17.86 -3.25 14.37
C GLN A 123 16.56 -3.13 13.56
N VAL A 124 16.05 -4.24 13.03
CA VAL A 124 14.74 -4.30 12.34
C VAL A 124 13.61 -3.92 13.30
N LYS A 125 13.58 -4.54 14.48
CA LYS A 125 12.61 -4.22 15.55
C LYS A 125 12.71 -2.75 15.97
N ALA A 126 13.92 -2.20 16.09
CA ALA A 126 14.15 -0.84 16.56
C ALA A 126 13.50 0.25 15.68
N TYR A 127 13.34 0.03 14.37
CA TYR A 127 12.68 1.02 13.50
C TYR A 127 11.17 0.79 13.30
N VAL A 128 10.59 -0.29 13.84
CA VAL A 128 9.14 -0.53 13.72
C VAL A 128 8.30 0.64 14.27
N PRO A 129 8.66 1.29 15.40
CA PRO A 129 7.94 2.47 15.86
C PRO A 129 7.92 3.63 14.83
N ASP A 130 9.03 3.85 14.11
CA ASP A 130 9.11 4.87 13.04
C ASP A 130 8.20 4.50 11.84
N VAL A 131 8.20 3.23 11.45
CA VAL A 131 7.27 2.70 10.42
C VAL A 131 5.82 2.95 10.80
N LEU A 132 5.44 2.66 12.05
CA LEU A 132 4.08 2.86 12.55
C LEU A 132 3.70 4.33 12.63
N LEU A 133 4.63 5.20 13.03
CA LEU A 133 4.42 6.64 13.07
C LEU A 133 4.10 7.18 11.66
N GLN A 134 4.92 6.84 10.67
CA GLN A 134 4.72 7.28 9.29
C GLN A 134 3.44 6.72 8.67
N LEU A 135 3.05 5.47 8.98
CA LEU A 135 1.76 4.91 8.56
C LEU A 135 0.58 5.68 9.19
N SER A 136 0.66 5.99 10.49
CA SER A 136 -0.35 6.79 11.17
C SER A 136 -0.48 8.19 10.55
N GLU A 137 0.63 8.84 10.23
CA GLU A 137 0.62 10.14 9.52
C GLU A 137 0.03 10.04 8.12
N ALA A 138 0.32 8.96 7.38
CA ALA A 138 -0.27 8.70 6.08
C ALA A 138 -1.81 8.60 6.14
N VAL A 139 -2.32 7.83 7.11
CA VAL A 139 -3.76 7.68 7.34
C VAL A 139 -4.40 9.03 7.69
N LYS A 140 -3.74 9.82 8.56
CA LYS A 140 -4.20 11.18 8.90
C LYS A 140 -4.27 12.09 7.68
N ARG A 141 -3.26 12.08 6.80
CA ARG A 141 -3.27 12.88 5.57
C ARG A 141 -4.43 12.53 4.63
N VAL A 142 -4.78 11.25 4.52
CA VAL A 142 -5.95 10.81 3.75
C VAL A 142 -7.25 11.26 4.42
N TYR A 143 -7.32 11.19 5.75
CA TYR A 143 -8.45 11.70 6.52
C TYR A 143 -8.65 13.22 6.34
N ASP A 144 -7.57 13.99 6.38
CA ASP A 144 -7.58 15.45 6.18
C ASP A 144 -8.05 15.84 4.77
N GLN A 145 -7.83 14.97 3.78
CA GLN A 145 -8.36 15.13 2.42
C GLN A 145 -9.79 14.60 2.23
N GLY A 146 -10.47 14.21 3.31
CA GLY A 146 -11.88 13.84 3.30
C GLY A 146 -12.16 12.35 3.40
N GLY A 147 -11.14 11.48 3.45
CA GLY A 147 -11.36 10.03 3.63
C GLY A 147 -11.98 9.71 4.99
N ARG A 148 -12.94 8.78 5.04
CA ARG A 148 -13.69 8.46 6.28
C ARG A 148 -13.72 6.98 6.64
N THR A 149 -13.65 6.10 5.64
CA THR A 149 -13.70 4.66 5.88
C THR A 149 -12.35 4.05 5.57
N PHE A 150 -11.74 3.35 6.52
CA PHE A 150 -10.39 2.81 6.38
C PHE A 150 -10.37 1.30 6.65
N TRP A 151 -9.62 0.58 5.85
CA TRP A 151 -9.23 -0.80 6.12
C TRP A 151 -7.71 -0.87 6.17
N ILE A 152 -7.16 -1.09 7.36
CA ILE A 152 -5.72 -1.21 7.56
C ILE A 152 -5.40 -2.68 7.81
N HIS A 153 -4.70 -3.30 6.86
CA HIS A 153 -4.26 -4.68 6.96
C HIS A 153 -2.95 -4.74 7.76
N ASN A 154 -2.89 -5.63 8.76
CA ASN A 154 -1.68 -5.82 9.56
C ASN A 154 -0.60 -6.61 8.79
N THR A 155 0.65 -6.48 9.18
CA THR A 155 1.72 -7.35 8.70
C THR A 155 1.52 -8.77 9.23
N GLY A 156 1.33 -9.73 8.32
CA GLY A 156 1.28 -11.17 8.66
C GLY A 156 2.63 -11.69 9.16
N PRO A 157 2.72 -12.97 9.56
CA PRO A 157 3.95 -13.54 10.11
C PRO A 157 5.00 -13.72 9.00
N VAL A 158 5.80 -12.68 8.76
CA VAL A 158 6.80 -12.61 7.68
C VAL A 158 7.79 -13.77 7.75
N GLY A 159 8.15 -14.21 8.96
CA GLY A 159 9.02 -15.36 9.19
C GLY A 159 8.48 -16.70 8.65
N CYS A 160 7.18 -16.82 8.40
CA CYS A 160 6.58 -18.04 7.84
C CYS A 160 6.56 -18.06 6.30
N LEU A 161 6.99 -16.98 5.64
CA LEU A 161 6.94 -16.89 4.19
C LEU A 161 8.08 -17.74 3.58
N PRO A 162 7.81 -18.61 2.59
CA PRO A 162 8.85 -19.48 2.01
C PRO A 162 10.09 -18.73 1.53
N TYR A 163 9.92 -17.57 0.90
CA TYR A 163 11.08 -16.78 0.43
C TYR A 163 11.90 -16.16 1.58
N VAL A 164 11.29 -15.96 2.75
CA VAL A 164 12.00 -15.45 3.93
C VAL A 164 12.84 -16.56 4.55
N LEU A 165 12.24 -17.75 4.67
CA LEU A 165 12.93 -18.95 5.14
C LEU A 165 14.11 -19.32 4.23
N ASP A 166 13.92 -19.25 2.91
CA ASP A 166 14.95 -19.57 1.92
C ASP A 166 16.09 -18.55 1.87
N ARG A 167 15.80 -17.25 1.99
CA ARG A 167 16.78 -16.18 1.72
C ARG A 167 17.44 -15.57 2.95
N PHE A 168 16.79 -15.63 4.11
CA PHE A 168 17.25 -14.88 5.30
C PHE A 168 17.56 -15.77 6.50
N LEU A 169 17.10 -17.02 6.52
CA LEU A 169 17.50 -17.95 7.58
C LEU A 169 18.78 -18.65 7.22
N THR A 170 19.69 -18.73 8.19
CA THR A 170 21.00 -19.38 8.03
C THR A 170 21.13 -20.66 8.84
N SER A 171 20.23 -20.91 9.81
CA SER A 171 20.25 -22.10 10.66
C SER A 171 18.86 -22.56 11.12
N ALA A 172 18.70 -23.89 11.28
CA ALA A 172 17.50 -24.51 11.85
C ALA A 172 17.20 -24.07 13.30
N THR A 173 18.21 -23.56 14.02
CA THR A 173 18.04 -23.03 15.38
C THR A 173 17.27 -21.70 15.43
N GLN A 174 17.05 -21.06 14.27
CA GLN A 174 16.28 -19.81 14.15
C GLN A 174 14.80 -20.06 13.84
N LEU A 175 14.36 -21.32 13.82
CA LEU A 175 12.96 -21.68 13.59
C LEU A 175 12.20 -21.81 14.93
N ASP A 176 10.97 -21.31 14.95
CA ASP A 176 10.03 -21.59 16.02
C ASP A 176 9.46 -23.01 15.89
N LYS A 177 8.62 -23.39 16.86
CA LYS A 177 7.95 -24.70 16.90
C LYS A 177 7.03 -24.98 15.70
N ASN A 178 6.68 -23.96 14.91
CA ASN A 178 5.80 -24.06 13.74
C ASN A 178 6.61 -24.07 12.43
N GLY A 179 7.94 -24.01 12.49
CA GLY A 179 8.81 -23.94 11.31
C GLY A 179 8.87 -22.54 10.68
N CYS A 180 8.49 -21.50 11.42
CA CYS A 180 8.65 -20.11 10.99
C CYS A 180 9.95 -19.52 11.53
N GLY A 181 10.59 -18.64 10.76
CA GLY A 181 11.73 -17.87 11.26
C GLY A 181 11.32 -17.02 12.45
N SER A 182 11.91 -17.29 13.61
CA SER A 182 11.76 -16.48 14.82
C SER A 182 12.92 -15.50 14.88
N PRO A 183 12.65 -14.19 14.68
CA PRO A 183 13.70 -13.17 14.73
C PRO A 183 14.38 -13.06 16.09
#